data_AF-A0A950YJR9-F1
#
_entry.id   AF-A0A950YJR9-F1
#
_cell.length_a   1.000
_cell.length_b   1.000
_cell.length_c   1.000
_cell.angle_alpha   90.00
_cell.angle_beta   90.00
_cell.angle_gamma   90.00
#
_symmetry.space_group_name_H-M   'P 1'
#
loop_
_entity.id
_entity.type
_entity.pdbx_description
1 polymer ?
#
loop_
_entity_poly.entity_id
_entity_poly.type
_entity_poly.pdbx_seq_one_letter_code
_entity_poly.pdbx_strand_id
1 'polypeptide(L)'
;MHATHRDHVEELLASAAADHAQLVSHLPAELRASLPVDAQGVTRAIEHIAAAAGLSEDERRALIRPHAVNPAVLHARVFGPAPLTRETVIGSFVEGARVRAMALTELADAVGGEPLVREVRTLLAADPPPVRADASDVLSALRATYAAHERAAVMIAANLDRLQPSGRVDTGHT
;
A
#
# COMPACT_ATOMS: atom_id res chain seq x y z
N MET A 1 -26.83 4.56 3.63
CA MET A 1 -25.87 4.68 2.51
C MET A 1 -24.95 3.48 2.61
N HIS A 2 -24.88 2.63 1.60
CA HIS A 2 -23.83 1.62 1.55
C HIS A 2 -22.54 2.35 1.17
N ALA A 3 -21.55 2.36 2.08
CA ALA A 3 -20.24 2.94 1.80
C ALA A 3 -19.61 2.15 0.63
N THR A 4 -19.07 2.87 -0.35
CA THR A 4 -18.38 2.25 -1.49
C THR A 4 -17.03 1.67 -1.05
N HIS A 5 -16.47 0.73 -1.81
CA HIS A 5 -15.09 0.25 -1.59
C HIS A 5 -14.11 1.41 -1.67
N ARG A 6 -14.33 2.35 -2.59
CA ARG A 6 -13.58 3.59 -2.66
C ARG A 6 -13.61 4.36 -1.34
N ASP A 7 -14.80 4.64 -0.80
CA ASP A 7 -14.94 5.41 0.46
C ASP A 7 -14.21 4.71 1.61
N HIS A 8 -14.33 3.38 1.69
CA HIS A 8 -13.68 2.59 2.73
C HIS A 8 -12.15 2.62 2.60
N VAL A 9 -11.62 2.52 1.38
CA VAL A 9 -10.16 2.65 1.16
C VAL A 9 -9.68 4.07 1.51
N GLU A 10 -10.40 5.11 1.10
CA GLU A 10 -10.06 6.49 1.46
C GLU A 10 -10.06 6.70 3.00
N GLU A 11 -11.01 6.09 3.71
CA GLU A 11 -11.06 6.10 5.19
C GLU A 11 -9.88 5.35 5.82
N LEU A 12 -9.53 4.17 5.32
CA LEU A 12 -8.37 3.40 5.79
C LEU A 12 -7.06 4.19 5.62
N LEU A 13 -6.90 4.87 4.48
CA LEU A 13 -5.74 5.71 4.20
C LEU A 13 -5.71 6.94 5.12
N ALA A 14 -6.83 7.63 5.29
CA ALA A 14 -6.92 8.80 6.16
C ALA A 14 -6.65 8.44 7.63
N SER A 15 -7.21 7.33 8.11
CA SER A 15 -6.96 6.82 9.47
C SER A 15 -5.49 6.47 9.67
N ALA A 16 -4.86 5.75 8.73
CA ALA A 16 -3.45 5.41 8.86
C ALA A 16 -2.53 6.64 8.81
N ALA A 17 -2.86 7.64 7.98
CA ALA A 17 -2.13 8.90 7.94
C ALA A 17 -2.24 9.67 9.27
N ALA A 18 -3.43 9.70 9.89
CA ALA A 18 -3.64 10.30 11.20
C ALA A 18 -2.86 9.58 12.30
N ASP A 19 -2.91 8.25 12.33
CA ASP A 19 -2.15 7.40 13.27
C ASP A 19 -0.64 7.66 13.12
N HIS A 20 -0.13 7.72 11.89
CA HIS A 20 1.27 8.01 11.61
C HIS A 20 1.68 9.42 12.05
N ALA A 21 0.86 10.43 11.75
CA ALA A 21 1.13 11.81 12.18
C ALA A 21 1.16 11.93 13.71
N GLN A 22 0.24 11.24 14.41
CA GLN A 22 0.23 11.16 15.86
C GLN A 22 1.48 10.44 16.39
N LEU A 23 1.88 9.32 15.82
CA LEU A 23 3.10 8.61 16.22
C LEU A 23 4.32 9.52 16.05
N VAL A 24 4.49 10.12 14.87
CA VAL A 24 5.64 10.96 14.52
C VAL A 24 5.76 12.16 15.46
N SER A 25 4.65 12.79 15.87
CA SER A 25 4.69 13.97 16.75
C SER A 25 5.29 13.71 18.14
N HIS A 26 5.27 12.45 18.60
CA HIS A 26 5.82 12.04 19.89
C HIS A 26 7.27 11.53 19.80
N LEU A 27 7.85 11.43 18.60
CA LEU A 27 9.17 10.85 18.40
C LEU A 27 10.30 11.89 18.43
N PRO A 28 11.47 11.55 19.02
CA PRO A 28 12.71 12.31 18.84
C PRO A 28 13.05 12.52 17.36
N ALA A 29 13.75 13.62 17.04
CA ALA A 29 14.06 14.01 15.66
C ALA A 29 14.78 12.91 14.86
N GLU A 30 15.68 12.18 15.52
CA GLU A 30 16.45 11.07 14.94
C GLU A 30 15.54 9.91 14.51
N LEU A 31 14.54 9.55 15.33
CA LEU A 31 13.59 8.48 14.99
C LEU A 31 12.57 8.91 13.93
N ARG A 32 12.19 10.20 13.91
CA ARG A 32 11.37 10.76 12.83
C ARG A 32 12.07 10.65 11.47
N ALA A 33 13.39 10.86 11.43
CA ALA A 33 14.18 10.73 10.20
C ALA A 33 14.22 9.28 9.66
N SER A 34 13.97 8.29 10.51
CA SER A 34 13.91 6.86 10.16
C SER A 34 12.51 6.39 9.73
N LEU A 35 11.47 7.23 9.80
CA LEU A 35 10.10 6.89 9.44
C LEU A 35 9.55 7.87 8.38
N PRO A 36 10.10 7.85 7.16
CA PRO A 36 9.80 8.86 6.15
C PRO A 36 8.41 8.74 5.51
N VAL A 37 7.79 7.56 5.58
CA VAL A 37 6.48 7.24 5.02
C VAL A 37 5.72 6.27 5.92
N ASP A 38 4.39 6.32 5.87
CA ASP A 38 3.55 5.24 6.38
C ASP A 38 3.24 4.24 5.26
N ALA A 39 3.22 2.97 5.62
CA ALA A 39 2.86 1.89 4.72
C ALA A 39 1.58 1.14 5.15
N GLN A 40 1.09 1.42 6.36
CA GLN A 40 -0.03 0.69 6.95
C GLN A 40 -1.32 0.96 6.18
N GLY A 41 -1.56 2.20 5.78
CA GLY A 41 -2.74 2.55 4.97
C GLY A 41 -2.83 1.70 3.70
N VAL A 42 -1.76 1.68 2.90
CA VAL A 42 -1.70 0.90 1.65
C VAL A 42 -1.83 -0.61 1.93
N THR A 43 -1.19 -1.13 2.98
CA THR A 43 -1.31 -2.56 3.32
C THR A 43 -2.73 -2.94 3.74
N ARG A 44 -3.42 -2.11 4.53
CA ARG A 44 -4.83 -2.33 4.90
C ARG A 44 -5.75 -2.23 3.67
N ALA A 45 -5.48 -1.29 2.76
CA ALA A 45 -6.23 -1.15 1.52
C ALA A 45 -6.07 -2.39 0.61
N ILE A 46 -4.85 -2.92 0.47
CA ILE A 46 -4.56 -4.16 -0.29
C ILE A 46 -5.36 -5.34 0.28
N GLU A 47 -5.38 -5.53 1.61
CA GLU A 47 -6.18 -6.59 2.25
C GLU A 47 -7.67 -6.45 1.93
N HIS A 48 -8.20 -5.23 2.07
CA HIS A 48 -9.60 -4.95 1.80
C HIS A 48 -9.97 -5.24 0.33
N ILE A 49 -9.17 -4.73 -0.61
CA ILE A 49 -9.40 -4.91 -2.05
C ILE A 49 -9.29 -6.39 -2.42
N ALA A 50 -8.29 -7.09 -1.89
CA ALA A 50 -8.13 -8.52 -2.14
C ALA A 50 -9.35 -9.32 -1.65
N ALA A 51 -9.85 -9.02 -0.45
CA ALA A 51 -11.06 -9.65 0.08
C ALA A 51 -12.30 -9.35 -0.79
N ALA A 52 -12.46 -8.09 -1.21
CA ALA A 52 -13.57 -7.67 -2.06
C ALA A 52 -13.50 -8.27 -3.48
N ALA A 53 -12.30 -8.53 -3.99
CA ALA A 53 -12.05 -9.23 -5.25
C ALA A 53 -12.27 -10.76 -5.15
N GLY A 54 -12.62 -11.27 -3.97
CA GLY A 54 -12.93 -12.69 -3.76
C GLY A 54 -11.73 -13.59 -3.51
N LEU A 55 -10.53 -13.04 -3.24
CA LEU A 55 -9.36 -13.84 -2.89
C LEU A 55 -9.61 -14.54 -1.54
N SER A 56 -9.22 -15.80 -1.47
CA SER A 56 -9.23 -16.60 -0.24
C SER A 56 -8.26 -16.04 0.80
N GLU A 57 -8.43 -16.42 2.07
CA GLU A 57 -7.51 -15.98 3.13
C GLU A 57 -6.05 -16.38 2.85
N ASP A 58 -5.82 -17.55 2.25
CA ASP A 58 -4.48 -18.00 1.87
C ASP A 58 -3.86 -17.12 0.77
N GLU A 59 -4.63 -16.76 -0.26
CA GLU A 59 -4.17 -15.85 -1.32
C GLU A 59 -3.90 -14.45 -0.77
N ARG A 60 -4.77 -13.93 0.09
CA ARG A 60 -4.55 -12.64 0.78
C ARG A 60 -3.28 -12.66 1.63
N ARG A 61 -3.07 -13.73 2.41
CA ARG A 61 -1.84 -13.91 3.20
C ARG A 61 -0.61 -14.00 2.30
N ALA A 62 -0.68 -14.69 1.17
CA ALA A 62 0.41 -14.78 0.21
C ALA A 62 0.76 -13.41 -0.41
N LEU A 63 -0.26 -12.59 -0.70
CA LEU A 63 -0.10 -11.23 -1.22
C LEU A 63 0.55 -10.28 -0.19
N ILE A 64 0.18 -10.43 1.09
CA ILE A 64 0.59 -9.51 2.16
C ILE A 64 1.90 -9.89 2.84
N ARG A 65 2.15 -11.19 3.02
CA ARG A 65 3.33 -11.70 3.75
C ARG A 65 4.65 -11.09 3.27
N PRO A 66 4.89 -10.90 1.95
CA PRO A 66 6.12 -10.28 1.45
C PRO A 66 6.37 -8.85 1.97
N HIS A 67 5.33 -8.07 2.30
CA HIS A 67 5.46 -6.70 2.78
C HIS A 67 5.04 -6.51 4.24
N ALA A 68 4.61 -7.57 4.93
CA ALA A 68 4.27 -7.56 6.35
C ALA A 68 5.52 -7.45 7.25
N VAL A 69 6.67 -7.88 6.75
CA VAL A 69 7.92 -7.86 7.53
C VAL A 69 8.67 -6.57 7.22
N ASN A 70 8.67 -5.65 8.18
CA ASN A 70 9.52 -4.46 8.14
C ASN A 70 11.00 -4.92 8.04
N PRO A 71 11.76 -4.55 6.99
CA PRO A 71 13.12 -5.04 6.87
C PRO A 71 14.05 -4.55 7.99
N ALA A 72 13.69 -3.48 8.71
CA ALA A 72 14.36 -3.10 9.96
C ALA A 72 14.17 -4.13 11.09
N VAL A 73 12.99 -4.76 11.18
CA VAL A 73 12.69 -5.85 12.13
C VAL A 73 13.44 -7.13 11.72
N LEU A 74 13.54 -7.41 10.42
CA LEU A 74 14.36 -8.50 9.89
C LEU A 74 15.84 -8.27 10.19
N HIS A 75 16.36 -7.05 10.02
CA HIS A 75 17.72 -6.71 10.39
C HIS A 75 17.96 -6.85 11.89
N ALA A 76 17.08 -6.34 12.77
CA ALA A 76 17.23 -6.51 14.22
C ALA A 76 17.27 -8.00 14.64
N ARG A 77 16.54 -8.87 13.94
CA ARG A 77 16.58 -10.33 14.17
C ARG A 77 17.88 -10.98 13.69
N VAL A 78 18.48 -10.49 12.61
CA VAL A 78 19.68 -11.08 11.97
C VAL A 78 20.98 -10.49 12.54
N PHE A 79 21.01 -9.20 12.81
CA PHE A 79 22.20 -8.43 13.20
C PHE A 79 22.14 -7.89 14.64
N GLY A 80 21.05 -8.14 15.37
CA GLY A 80 20.92 -7.77 16.78
C GLY A 80 20.75 -6.25 17.01
N PRO A 81 21.28 -5.70 18.13
CA PRO A 81 21.04 -4.31 18.55
C PRO A 81 21.85 -3.26 17.79
N ALA A 82 22.56 -3.64 16.72
CA ALA A 82 23.33 -2.70 15.92
C ALA A 82 22.37 -1.70 15.23
N PRO A 83 22.56 -0.38 15.41
CA PRO A 83 21.70 0.62 14.80
C PRO A 83 21.78 0.54 13.28
N LEU A 84 20.62 0.57 12.63
CA LEU A 84 20.53 0.61 11.18
C LEU A 84 21.09 1.92 10.64
N THR A 85 21.89 1.85 9.57
CA THR A 85 22.25 3.05 8.84
C THR A 85 21.04 3.64 8.15
N ARG A 86 21.08 4.95 7.89
CA ARG A 86 20.01 5.65 7.15
C ARG A 86 19.76 4.98 5.80
N GLU A 87 20.81 4.57 5.10
CA GLU A 87 20.75 3.91 3.80
C GLU A 87 20.03 2.56 3.89
N THR A 88 20.29 1.77 4.95
CA THR A 88 19.58 0.49 5.16
C THR A 88 18.11 0.70 5.46
N VAL A 89 17.77 1.70 6.29
CA VAL A 89 16.37 2.06 6.54
C VAL A 89 15.69 2.47 5.24
N ILE A 90 16.29 3.37 4.45
CA ILE A 90 15.71 3.79 3.17
C ILE A 90 15.58 2.61 2.20
N GLY A 91 16.62 1.78 2.07
CA GLY A 91 16.59 0.58 1.23
C GLY A 91 15.44 -0.35 1.59
N SER A 92 15.10 -0.47 2.88
CA SER A 92 13.96 -1.25 3.36
C SER A 92 12.61 -0.73 2.83
N PHE A 93 12.41 0.59 2.80
CA PHE A 93 11.18 1.19 2.31
C PHE A 93 11.08 1.11 0.79
N VAL A 94 12.20 1.21 0.09
CA VAL A 94 12.28 1.05 -1.37
C VAL A 94 11.90 -0.38 -1.76
N GLU A 95 12.41 -1.39 -1.05
CA GLU A 95 12.06 -2.77 -1.33
C GLU A 95 10.57 -3.05 -1.02
N GLY A 96 10.09 -2.57 0.13
CA GLY A 96 8.67 -2.64 0.45
C GLY A 96 7.78 -1.92 -0.59
N ALA A 97 8.27 -0.83 -1.19
CA ALA A 97 7.57 -0.13 -2.26
C ALA A 97 7.44 -1.00 -3.52
N ARG A 98 8.51 -1.69 -3.93
CA ARG A 98 8.49 -2.59 -5.11
C ARG A 98 7.51 -3.73 -4.92
N VAL A 99 7.54 -4.37 -3.76
CA VAL A 99 6.63 -5.47 -3.43
C VAL A 99 5.17 -5.02 -3.46
N ARG A 100 4.86 -3.84 -2.92
CA ARG A 100 3.49 -3.30 -2.97
C ARG A 100 3.05 -2.91 -4.38
N ALA A 101 3.95 -2.37 -5.20
CA ALA A 101 3.66 -2.08 -6.60
C ALA A 101 3.29 -3.36 -7.38
N MET A 102 3.97 -4.48 -7.10
CA MET A 102 3.61 -5.79 -7.65
C MET A 102 2.23 -6.23 -7.17
N ALA A 103 1.96 -6.20 -5.87
CA ALA A 103 0.67 -6.57 -5.30
C ALA A 103 -0.49 -5.75 -5.87
N LEU A 104 -0.32 -4.43 -6.04
CA LEU A 104 -1.31 -3.55 -6.66
C LEU A 104 -1.54 -3.89 -8.14
N THR A 105 -0.50 -4.30 -8.84
CA THR A 105 -0.61 -4.75 -10.25
C THR A 105 -1.38 -6.07 -10.35
N GLU A 106 -1.11 -7.02 -9.45
CA GLU A 106 -1.82 -8.30 -9.38
C GLU A 106 -3.29 -8.10 -9.02
N LEU A 107 -3.60 -7.21 -8.07
CA LEU A 107 -4.97 -6.85 -7.74
C LEU A 107 -5.69 -6.13 -8.88
N ALA A 108 -5.00 -5.25 -9.61
CA ALA A 108 -5.56 -4.60 -10.79
C ALA A 108 -6.00 -5.64 -11.85
N ASP A 109 -5.20 -6.69 -12.04
CA ASP A 109 -5.53 -7.78 -12.95
C ASP A 109 -6.75 -8.57 -12.44
N ALA A 110 -6.75 -8.96 -11.17
CA ALA A 110 -7.85 -9.70 -10.56
C ALA A 110 -9.19 -8.95 -10.58
N VAL A 111 -9.15 -7.61 -10.43
CA VAL A 111 -10.35 -6.77 -10.39
C VAL A 111 -10.83 -6.37 -11.78
N GLY A 112 -9.94 -5.80 -12.60
CA GLY A 112 -10.33 -5.10 -13.83
C GLY A 112 -9.60 -5.59 -15.09
N GLY A 113 -8.77 -6.63 -14.97
CA GLY A 113 -7.95 -7.16 -16.04
C GLY A 113 -6.95 -6.17 -16.64
N GLU A 114 -6.44 -6.52 -17.83
CA GLU A 114 -5.38 -5.78 -18.53
C GLU A 114 -5.60 -4.25 -18.68
N PRO A 115 -6.82 -3.72 -18.92
CA PRO A 115 -7.03 -2.27 -18.96
C PRO A 115 -6.67 -1.59 -17.63
N LEU A 116 -7.14 -2.13 -16.51
CA LEU A 116 -6.86 -1.57 -15.18
C LEU A 116 -5.38 -1.75 -14.81
N VAL A 117 -4.79 -2.90 -15.17
CA VAL A 117 -3.34 -3.14 -15.02
C VAL A 117 -2.52 -2.07 -15.70
N ARG A 118 -2.89 -1.68 -16.93
CA ARG A 118 -2.18 -0.63 -17.68
C ARG A 118 -2.28 0.72 -16.99
N GLU A 119 -3.48 1.12 -16.55
CA GLU A 119 -3.69 2.38 -15.83
C GLU A 119 -2.89 2.43 -14.53
N VAL A 120 -2.93 1.36 -13.73
CA VAL A 120 -2.15 1.25 -12.50
C VAL A 120 -0.65 1.30 -12.80
N ARG A 121 -0.15 0.53 -13.78
CA ARG A 121 1.27 0.57 -14.15
C ARG A 121 1.72 1.96 -14.61
N THR A 122 0.92 2.65 -15.41
CA THR A 122 1.21 4.04 -15.83
C THR A 122 1.30 4.96 -14.63
N LEU A 123 0.37 4.85 -13.67
CA LEU A 123 0.37 5.64 -12.45
C LEU A 123 1.62 5.37 -11.59
N LEU A 124 1.98 4.11 -11.41
CA LEU A 124 3.14 3.71 -10.59
C LEU A 124 4.47 4.09 -11.26
N ALA A 125 4.54 4.07 -12.60
CA ALA A 125 5.73 4.47 -13.35
C ALA A 125 5.98 5.98 -13.33
N ALA A 126 4.98 6.80 -13.00
CA ALA A 126 5.15 8.25 -12.85
C ALA A 126 5.97 8.62 -11.61
N ASP A 127 5.86 7.83 -10.53
CA ASP A 127 6.55 8.05 -9.25
C ASP A 127 7.26 6.76 -8.78
N PRO A 128 8.25 6.24 -9.53
CA PRO A 128 8.88 4.96 -9.22
C PRO A 128 9.70 5.02 -7.93
N PRO A 129 9.93 3.88 -7.23
CA PRO A 129 10.81 3.85 -6.07
C PRO A 129 12.21 4.41 -6.39
N PRO A 130 12.83 5.20 -5.49
CA PRO A 130 14.13 5.79 -5.77
C PRO A 130 15.21 4.72 -5.95
N VAL A 131 16.09 4.94 -6.93
CA VAL A 131 17.18 4.00 -7.28
C VAL A 131 18.32 4.07 -6.27
N ARG A 132 18.58 5.25 -5.71
CA ARG A 132 19.71 5.55 -4.83
C ARG A 132 19.24 5.99 -3.45
N ALA A 133 19.67 5.26 -2.42
CA ALA A 133 19.32 5.56 -1.03
C ALA A 133 20.06 6.79 -0.46
N ASP A 134 21.15 7.20 -1.10
CA ASP A 134 22.03 8.31 -0.69
C ASP A 134 21.68 9.65 -1.36
N ALA A 135 20.72 9.67 -2.29
CA ALA A 135 20.31 10.88 -2.99
C ALA A 135 19.71 11.93 -2.05
N SER A 136 19.90 13.21 -2.34
CA SER A 136 19.41 14.32 -1.50
C SER A 136 17.89 14.43 -1.47
N ASP A 137 17.22 13.99 -2.54
CA ASP A 137 15.77 14.03 -2.74
C ASP A 137 15.07 12.70 -2.39
N VAL A 138 15.83 11.69 -1.91
CA VAL A 138 15.35 10.32 -1.72
C VAL A 138 14.08 10.21 -0.87
N LEU A 139 13.93 11.06 0.16
CA LEU A 139 12.74 11.07 1.01
C LEU A 139 11.52 11.64 0.30
N SER A 140 11.72 12.65 -0.55
CA SER A 140 10.65 13.23 -1.37
C SER A 140 10.19 12.24 -2.43
N ALA A 141 11.14 11.60 -3.12
CA ALA A 141 10.85 10.55 -4.09
C ALA A 141 10.08 9.38 -3.45
N LEU A 142 10.53 8.92 -2.28
CA LEU A 142 9.85 7.84 -1.56
C LEU A 142 8.41 8.21 -1.16
N ARG A 143 8.18 9.44 -0.68
CA ARG A 143 6.82 9.93 -0.38
C ARG A 143 5.94 9.94 -1.63
N ALA A 144 6.47 10.39 -2.77
CA ALA A 144 5.75 10.39 -4.03
C ALA A 144 5.37 8.97 -4.48
N THR A 145 6.28 8.01 -4.33
CA THR A 145 6.02 6.59 -4.62
C THR A 145 4.88 6.03 -3.77
N TYR A 146 4.88 6.28 -2.45
CA TYR A 146 3.80 5.78 -1.59
C TYR A 146 2.47 6.49 -1.87
N ALA A 147 2.47 7.78 -2.18
CA ALA A 147 1.28 8.48 -2.64
C ALA A 147 0.73 7.90 -3.96
N ALA A 148 1.60 7.44 -4.87
CA ALA A 148 1.16 6.73 -6.08
C ALA A 148 0.52 5.37 -5.76
N HIS A 149 1.03 4.64 -4.77
CA HIS A 149 0.39 3.41 -4.29
C HIS A 149 -1.00 3.65 -3.70
N GLU A 150 -1.16 4.70 -2.89
CA GLU A 150 -2.46 5.10 -2.34
C GLU A 150 -3.46 5.43 -3.45
N ARG A 151 -3.05 6.22 -4.43
CA ARG A 151 -3.88 6.54 -5.61
C ARG A 151 -4.24 5.29 -6.41
N ALA A 152 -3.32 4.34 -6.57
CA ALA A 152 -3.58 3.07 -7.25
C ALA A 152 -4.61 2.23 -6.48
N ALA A 153 -4.51 2.14 -5.15
CA ALA A 153 -5.48 1.43 -4.33
C ALA A 153 -6.89 2.01 -4.47
N VAL A 154 -7.02 3.34 -4.41
CA VAL A 154 -8.30 4.05 -4.62
C VAL A 154 -8.86 3.79 -6.03
N MET A 155 -8.00 3.79 -7.05
CA MET A 155 -8.38 3.49 -8.44
C MET A 155 -8.94 2.07 -8.59
N ILE A 156 -8.29 1.07 -7.98
CA ILE A 156 -8.73 -0.32 -8.02
C ILE A 156 -10.06 -0.49 -7.26
N ALA A 157 -10.19 0.12 -6.08
CA ALA A 157 -11.42 0.11 -5.30
C ALA A 157 -12.60 0.73 -6.05
N ALA A 158 -12.39 1.87 -6.71
CA ALA A 158 -13.41 2.49 -7.55
C ALA A 158 -13.81 1.62 -8.76
N ASN A 159 -12.95 0.68 -9.19
CA ASN A 159 -13.30 -0.29 -10.22
C ASN A 159 -14.21 -1.39 -9.65
N LEU A 160 -13.93 -1.90 -8.45
CA LEU A 160 -14.81 -2.83 -7.73
C LEU A 160 -16.23 -2.28 -7.59
N ASP A 161 -16.38 -1.01 -7.22
CA ASP A 161 -17.69 -0.35 -7.11
C ASP A 161 -18.48 -0.35 -8.42
N ARG A 162 -17.80 -0.21 -9.57
CA ARG A 162 -18.43 -0.27 -10.90
C ARG A 162 -18.87 -1.68 -11.28
N LEU A 163 -18.16 -2.70 -10.81
CA LEU A 163 -18.45 -4.11 -11.08
C LEU A 163 -19.55 -4.66 -10.16
N GLN A 164 -19.73 -4.05 -8.99
CA GLN A 164 -20.78 -4.39 -8.02
C GLN A 164 -21.81 -3.26 -7.86
N PRO A 165 -22.54 -2.86 -8.93
CA PRO A 165 -23.59 -1.88 -8.77
C PRO A 165 -24.63 -2.44 -7.79
N SER A 166 -24.79 -1.75 -6.66
CA SER A 166 -25.79 -2.06 -5.64
C SER A 166 -27.17 -2.22 -6.31
N GLY A 167 -27.70 -3.44 -6.33
CA GLY A 167 -29.08 -3.71 -6.76
C GLY A 167 -29.29 -4.88 -7.70
N ARG A 168 -28.87 -6.10 -7.35
CA ARG A 168 -29.62 -7.29 -7.78
C ARG A 168 -30.59 -7.66 -6.66
N VAL A 169 -31.76 -7.01 -6.67
CA VAL A 169 -32.93 -7.59 -6.03
C VAL A 169 -33.30 -8.78 -6.90
N ASP A 170 -32.92 -9.98 -6.48
CA ASP A 170 -33.57 -11.20 -6.98
C ASP A 170 -35.03 -11.12 -6.55
N THR A 171 -35.89 -10.55 -7.40
CA THR A 171 -37.32 -10.82 -7.33
C THR A 171 -37.51 -12.25 -7.84
N GLY A 172 -37.32 -13.19 -6.92
CA GLY A 172 -37.72 -14.57 -7.11
C GLY A 172 -39.22 -14.64 -7.42
N HIS A 173 -39.52 -15.37 -8.48
CA HIS A 173 -40.65 -16.29 -8.64
C HIS A 173 -41.93 -15.96 -7.86
N THR A 174 -42.96 -15.59 -8.62
CA THR A 174 -44.29 -16.22 -8.58
C THR A 174 -44.82 -16.36 -9.99
#